data_AF-A0A973EDH0-F1
#
_entry.id   AF-A0A973EDH0-F1
#
_cell.length_a   1.000
_cell.length_b   1.000
_cell.length_c   1.000
_cell.angle_alpha   90.00
_cell.angle_beta   90.00
_cell.angle_gamma   90.00
#
_symmetry.space_group_name_H-M   'P 1'
#
loop_
_entity.id
_entity.type
_entity.pdbx_description
1 polymer ?
#
loop_
_entity_poly.entity_id
_entity_poly.type
_entity_poly.pdbx_seq_one_letter_code
_entity_poly.pdbx_strand_id
1 'polypeptide(L)'
;MVNYPWTESTQERLRQQLEQNRIPHALLLAGAPGLGKEALAQQLAAALLCLRPEQGRACGGCRSCDLLLGGAHPDRFWLSPEEGKTQLQVDPVRELLGRLVLTTTI
;
A
#
# COMPACT_ATOMS: atom_id res chain seq x y z
N MET A 1 8.60 -6.64 -8.02
CA MET A 1 7.66 -6.99 -6.92
C MET A 1 7.57 -8.50 -6.84
N VAL A 2 7.72 -9.09 -5.65
CA VAL A 2 7.70 -10.55 -5.48
C VAL A 2 6.25 -11.04 -5.41
N ASN A 3 5.91 -12.06 -6.19
CA ASN A 3 4.62 -12.73 -6.10
C ASN A 3 4.78 -14.08 -5.38
N TYR A 4 3.92 -14.35 -4.41
CA TYR A 4 3.91 -15.60 -3.65
C TYR A 4 2.67 -16.44 -4.01
N PRO A 5 2.81 -17.71 -4.44
CA PRO A 5 1.69 -18.51 -4.91
C PRO A 5 0.54 -18.65 -3.91
N TRP A 6 0.85 -18.78 -2.62
CA TRP A 6 -0.15 -18.91 -1.55
C TRP A 6 -0.96 -17.62 -1.31
N THR A 7 -0.52 -16.48 -1.84
CA THR A 7 -1.25 -15.21 -1.71
C THR A 7 -2.21 -14.93 -2.88
N GLU A 8 -2.20 -15.76 -3.93
CA GLU A 8 -2.96 -15.53 -5.17
C GLU A 8 -4.47 -15.39 -4.94
N SER A 9 -5.07 -16.25 -4.11
CA SER A 9 -6.51 -16.18 -3.81
C SER A 9 -6.89 -14.87 -3.11
N THR A 10 -6.02 -14.37 -2.24
CA THR A 10 -6.22 -13.10 -1.53
C THR A 10 -6.00 -11.91 -2.46
N GLN A 11 -4.97 -11.97 -3.31
CA GLN A 11 -4.71 -10.97 -4.35
C GLN A 11 -5.91 -10.84 -5.30
N GLU A 12 -6.43 -11.96 -5.79
CA GLU A 12 -7.56 -11.97 -6.71
C GLU A 12 -8.81 -11.35 -6.08
N ARG A 13 -9.09 -11.68 -4.81
CA ARG A 13 -10.21 -11.05 -4.08
C ARG A 13 -10.04 -9.53 -3.97
N LEU A 14 -8.84 -9.06 -3.60
CA LEU A 14 -8.56 -7.62 -3.48
C LEU A 14 -8.63 -6.91 -4.85
N ARG A 15 -8.16 -7.57 -5.90
CA ARG A 15 -8.21 -7.10 -7.29
C ARG A 15 -9.66 -6.86 -7.74
N GLN A 16 -10.53 -7.83 -7.51
CA GLN A 16 -11.97 -7.71 -7.80
C GLN A 16 -12.63 -6.58 -6.99
N GLN A 17 -12.29 -6.44 -5.71
CA GLN A 17 -12.80 -5.34 -4.89
C GLN A 17 -12.34 -3.98 -5.39
N LEU A 18 -11.10 -3.87 -5.87
CA LEU A 18 -10.55 -2.64 -6.44
C LEU A 18 -11.30 -2.26 -7.73
N GLU A 19 -11.48 -3.23 -8.65
CA GLU A 19 -12.22 -3.03 -9.91
C GLU A 19 -13.67 -2.60 -9.67
N GLN A 20 -14.28 -3.10 -8.59
CA GLN A 20 -15.65 -2.76 -8.22
C GLN A 20 -15.76 -1.46 -7.42
N ASN A 21 -14.65 -0.77 -7.12
CA ASN A 21 -14.60 0.37 -6.19
C ASN A 21 -15.22 0.06 -4.81
N ARG A 22 -14.97 -1.15 -4.29
CA ARG A 22 -15.48 -1.66 -3.00
C ARG A 22 -14.40 -2.02 -1.99
N ILE A 23 -13.19 -1.49 -2.18
CA ILE A 23 -12.09 -1.67 -1.23
C ILE A 23 -12.42 -0.93 0.09
N PRO A 24 -12.30 -1.58 1.25
CA PRO A 24 -12.38 -0.89 2.54
C PRO A 24 -11.25 0.13 2.71
N HIS A 25 -11.55 1.24 3.39
CA HIS A 25 -10.58 2.29 3.72
C HIS A 25 -9.47 1.82 4.68
N ALA A 26 -9.72 0.73 5.42
CA ALA A 26 -8.74 0.12 6.31
C ALA A 26 -8.73 -1.41 6.13
N LEU A 27 -7.55 -1.97 5.91
CA LEU A 27 -7.33 -3.40 5.76
C LEU A 27 -6.24 -3.87 6.74
N LEU A 28 -6.54 -4.92 7.49
CA LEU A 28 -5.57 -5.60 8.35
C LEU A 28 -5.12 -6.91 7.70
N LEU A 29 -3.83 -7.00 7.34
CA LEU A 29 -3.23 -8.24 6.86
C LEU A 29 -2.63 -9.02 8.03
N ALA A 30 -3.31 -10.08 8.44
CA ALA A 30 -2.89 -10.95 9.54
C ALA A 30 -2.33 -12.29 9.04
N GLY A 31 -1.39 -12.87 9.79
CA GLY A 31 -0.78 -14.17 9.49
C GLY A 31 0.64 -14.28 10.02
N ALA A 32 1.23 -15.47 9.93
CA ALA A 32 2.61 -15.71 10.39
C ALA A 32 3.65 -14.82 9.65
N PRO A 33 4.82 -14.56 10.27
CA PRO A 33 5.97 -13.96 9.58
C PRO A 33 6.33 -14.76 8.33
N GLY A 34 6.81 -14.10 7.27
CA GLY A 34 7.24 -14.76 6.03
C GLY A 34 6.13 -15.10 5.02
N LEU A 35 4.84 -14.93 5.35
CA LEU A 35 3.74 -15.19 4.40
C LEU A 35 3.59 -14.16 3.25
N GLY A 36 4.51 -13.20 3.12
CA GLY A 36 4.45 -12.21 2.03
C GLY A 36 3.40 -11.11 2.21
N LYS A 37 2.90 -10.89 3.43
CA LYS A 37 1.88 -9.86 3.75
C LYS A 37 2.32 -8.46 3.34
N GLU A 38 3.59 -8.15 3.55
CA GLU A 38 4.17 -6.87 3.14
C GLU A 38 4.21 -6.71 1.62
N ALA A 39 4.60 -7.75 0.88
CA ALA A 39 4.59 -7.73 -0.58
C ALA A 39 3.16 -7.51 -1.12
N LEU A 40 2.17 -8.18 -0.53
CA LEU A 40 0.76 -8.00 -0.85
C LEU A 40 0.29 -6.56 -0.59
N ALA A 41 0.65 -5.98 0.57
CA ALA A 41 0.32 -4.59 0.89
C ALA A 41 0.95 -3.60 -0.11
N GLN A 42 2.21 -3.81 -0.49
CA GLN A 42 2.90 -2.98 -1.46
C GLN A 42 2.28 -3.08 -2.87
N GLN A 43 1.89 -4.28 -3.30
CA GLN A 43 1.18 -4.48 -4.57
C GLN A 43 -0.18 -3.77 -4.59
N LEU A 44 -0.96 -3.89 -3.51
CA LEU A 44 -2.25 -3.20 -3.38
C LEU A 44 -2.08 -1.68 -3.38
N ALA A 45 -1.13 -1.15 -2.60
CA ALA A 45 -0.81 0.27 -2.59
C ALA A 45 -0.38 0.78 -3.98
N ALA A 46 0.41 -0.01 -4.70
CA ALA A 46 0.82 0.34 -6.05
C ALA A 46 -0.37 0.37 -7.03
N ALA A 47 -1.32 -0.56 -6.91
CA ALA A 47 -2.52 -0.56 -7.74
C ALA A 47 -3.42 0.65 -7.44
N LEU A 48 -3.61 0.99 -6.15
CA LEU A 48 -4.42 2.13 -5.70
C LEU A 48 -3.85 3.49 -6.15
N LEU A 49 -2.53 3.65 -6.11
CA LEU A 49 -1.87 4.91 -6.45
C LEU A 49 -1.55 5.03 -7.95
N CYS A 50 -1.71 3.96 -8.72
CA CYS A 50 -1.44 3.96 -10.15
C CYS A 50 -2.39 4.91 -10.89
N LEU A 51 -1.86 5.69 -11.83
CA LEU A 51 -2.68 6.60 -12.66
C LEU A 51 -3.45 5.88 -13.77
N ARG A 52 -3.02 4.67 -14.13
CA ARG A 52 -3.60 3.85 -15.20
C ARG A 52 -3.62 2.39 -14.76
N PRO A 53 -4.37 2.01 -13.71
CA PRO A 53 -4.42 0.63 -13.27
C PRO A 53 -5.12 -0.23 -14.33
N GLU A 54 -4.62 -1.44 -14.54
CA GLU A 54 -5.20 -2.42 -15.46
C GLU A 54 -5.57 -3.66 -14.69
N GLN A 55 -6.84 -4.07 -14.77
CA GLN A 55 -7.34 -5.27 -14.13
C GLN A 55 -6.99 -5.33 -12.62
N GLY A 56 -7.10 -4.22 -11.91
CA GLY A 56 -6.73 -4.11 -10.49
C GLY A 56 -5.23 -4.26 -10.19
N ARG A 57 -4.36 -4.11 -11.19
CA ARG A 57 -2.89 -4.09 -11.05
C ARG A 57 -2.33 -2.73 -11.45
N ALA A 58 -1.19 -2.37 -10.86
CA ALA A 58 -0.43 -1.20 -11.30
C ALA A 58 0.16 -1.44 -12.71
N CYS A 59 0.11 -0.45 -13.60
CA CYS A 59 0.66 -0.59 -14.95
C CYS A 59 2.19 -0.62 -15.02
N GLY A 60 2.88 -0.18 -13.97
CA GLY A 60 4.34 -0.23 -13.88
C GLY A 60 5.10 0.80 -14.74
N GLY A 61 4.42 1.59 -15.58
CA GLY A 61 5.06 2.55 -16.49
C GLY A 61 4.44 3.95 -16.50
N CYS A 62 3.67 4.31 -15.47
CA CYS A 62 3.23 5.69 -15.26
C CYS A 62 4.11 6.38 -14.22
N ARG A 63 4.13 7.72 -14.23
CA ARG A 63 4.93 8.53 -13.30
C ARG A 63 4.73 8.15 -11.83
N SER A 64 3.49 7.83 -11.43
CA SER A 64 3.21 7.34 -10.07
C SER A 64 3.91 6.00 -9.79
N CYS A 65 3.85 5.04 -10.72
CA CYS A 65 4.59 3.77 -10.58
C CYS A 65 6.11 3.99 -10.49
N ASP A 66 6.67 4.92 -11.25
CA ASP A 66 8.10 5.24 -11.18
C ASP A 66 8.48 5.80 -9.80
N LEU A 67 7.68 6.74 -9.28
CA LEU A 67 7.87 7.29 -7.93
C LEU A 67 7.73 6.23 -6.84
N LEU A 68 6.81 5.28 -7.01
CA LEU A 68 6.63 4.14 -6.10
C LEU A 68 7.84 3.21 -6.11
N LEU A 69 8.40 2.92 -7.29
CA LEU A 69 9.61 2.11 -7.44
C LEU A 69 10.82 2.80 -6.79
N GLY A 70 10.91 4.13 -6.92
CA GLY A 70 11.92 4.95 -6.24
C GLY A 70 11.69 5.16 -4.74
N GLY A 71 10.58 4.67 -4.18
CA GLY A 71 10.25 4.84 -2.76
C GLY A 71 9.88 6.26 -2.34
N ALA A 72 9.65 7.17 -3.29
CA ALA A 72 9.47 8.60 -3.06
C ALA A 72 8.08 9.12 -3.46
N HIS A 73 7.08 8.23 -3.55
CA HIS A 73 5.72 8.63 -3.90
C HIS A 73 5.11 9.50 -2.79
N PRO A 74 4.65 10.75 -3.08
CA PRO A 74 4.23 11.71 -2.05
C PRO A 74 3.01 11.24 -1.24
N ASP A 75 2.11 10.50 -1.86
CA ASP A 75 0.89 9.97 -1.22
C ASP A 75 1.08 8.56 -0.64
N ARG A 76 2.31 8.01 -0.66
CA ARG A 76 2.62 6.74 0.00
C ARG A 76 3.34 7.03 1.30
N PHE A 77 2.75 6.56 2.39
CA PHE A 77 3.35 6.65 3.72
C PHE A 77 3.70 5.26 4.22
N TRP A 78 4.93 5.10 4.71
CA TRP A 78 5.41 3.86 5.32
C TRP A 78 5.79 4.15 6.77
N LEU A 79 5.05 3.58 7.71
CA LEU A 79 5.34 3.71 9.13
C LEU A 79 5.92 2.38 9.64
N SER A 80 7.12 2.46 10.21
CA SER A 80 7.78 1.37 10.90
C SER A 80 8.38 1.90 12.21
N PRO A 81 8.63 1.04 13.21
CA PRO A 81 9.46 1.43 14.35
C PRO A 81 10.80 2.00 13.87
N GLU A 82 11.31 2.99 14.61
CA GLU A 82 12.66 3.52 14.37
C GLU A 82 13.72 2.43 14.59
N GLU A 83 14.89 2.59 13.98
CA GLU A 83 15.99 1.65 14.13
C GLU A 83 16.33 1.41 15.61
N GLY A 84 16.40 0.14 16.00
CA GLY A 84 16.66 -0.27 17.38
C GLY A 84 15.44 -0.27 18.30
N LYS A 85 14.26 0.16 17.85
CA LYS A 85 13.01 0.11 18.62
C LYS A 85 12.10 -1.01 18.12
N THR A 86 11.42 -1.69 19.04
CA THR A 86 10.43 -2.73 18.71
C THR A 86 9.01 -2.16 18.57
N GLN A 87 8.77 -0.95 19.08
CA GLN A 87 7.45 -0.32 19.16
C GLN A 87 7.38 0.92 18.28
N LEU A 88 6.30 1.03 17.50
CA LEU A 88 5.95 2.26 16.79
C LEU A 88 5.45 3.29 17.80
N GLN A 89 6.14 4.42 17.90
CA GLN A 89 5.74 5.51 18.79
C GLN A 89 4.52 6.26 18.24
N VAL A 90 3.80 6.96 19.11
CA VAL A 90 2.58 7.69 18.74
C VAL A 90 2.86 8.93 17.88
N ASP A 91 4.02 9.56 18.05
CA ASP A 91 4.32 10.84 17.40
C ASP A 91 4.44 10.75 15.86
N PRO A 92 5.12 9.74 15.27
CA PRO A 92 5.08 9.53 13.81
C PRO A 92 3.67 9.35 13.24
N VAL A 93 2.77 8.71 14.00
CA VAL A 93 1.36 8.54 13.60
C VAL A 93 0.64 9.88 13.61
N ARG A 94 0.85 10.71 14.65
CA ARG A 94 0.26 12.05 14.75
C ARG A 94 0.75 12.99 13.65
N GLU A 95 2.04 12.95 13.33
CA GLU A 95 2.63 13.73 12.25
C GLU A 95 2.00 13.35 10.90
N LEU A 96 1.84 12.05 10.64
CA LEU A 96 1.16 11.57 9.43
C LEU A 96 -0.28 12.07 9.36
N LEU A 97 -1.04 11.98 10.46
CA LEU A 97 -2.41 12.50 10.50
C LEU A 97 -2.45 14.00 10.18
N GLY A 98 -1.49 14.78 10.70
CA GLY A 98 -1.36 16.20 10.36
C GLY A 98 -1.16 16.43 8.86
N ARG A 99 -0.30 15.64 8.21
CA ARG A 99 -0.06 15.75 6.76
C ARG A 99 -1.28 15.39 5.92
N LEU A 100 -2.04 14.37 6.32
CA LEU A 100 -3.23 13.93 5.58
C LEU A 100 -4.37 14.97 5.60
N VAL A 101 -4.45 15.77 6.66
CA VAL A 101 -5.47 16.85 6.78
C VAL A 101 -5.10 18.08 5.95
N LEU A 102 -3.82 18.26 5.61
CA LEU A 102 -3.33 19.42 4.84
C LEU A 102 -3.48 19.24 3.32
N THR A 103 -3.87 18.06 2.85
CA THR A 103 -4.14 17.83 1.43
C THR A 103 -5.53 18.38 1.11
N THR A 104 -5.59 19.62 0.60
CA THR A 104 -6.83 20.19 0.04
C THR A 104 -7.39 19.22 -0.98
N THR A 105 -8.50 18.58 -0.61
CA THR A 105 -9.32 17.80 -1.54
C THR A 105 -9.91 18.80 -2.53
N ILE A 106 -9.45 18.75 -3.78
CA ILE A 106 -10.15 19.34 -4.93
C ILE A 106 -10.68 18.17 -5.75
#